data_AF-R7SYA8-F1
#
_entry.id   AF-R7SYA8-F1
#
_cell.length_a   1.000
_cell.length_b   1.000
_cell.length_c   1.000
_cell.angle_alpha   90.00
_cell.angle_beta   90.00
_cell.angle_gamma   90.00
#
_symmetry.space_group_name_H-M   'P 1'
#
loop_
_entity.id
_entity.type
_entity.pdbx_description
1 polymer ?
#
loop_
_entity_poly.entity_id
_entity_poly.type
_entity_poly.pdbx_seq_one_letter_code
_entity_poly.pdbx_strand_id
1 'polypeptide(L)'
;TIPPPAFVPSTPTVPLQYRISAPPIPSFARRDPIDLLAIVGSKINAVIKRLQAIFDHRDQLLDIPHDHRLALQHIGDRLEWILDNITENSTSWTCSQQQNIDWFCKELGEVKFSGLGQNFEHVLKALVELEQFGYLD
;
A
#
# COMPACT_ATOMS: atom_id res chain seq x y z
N THR A 1 58.11 8.24 6.75
CA THR A 1 56.85 8.12 7.51
C THR A 1 55.82 9.03 6.89
N ILE A 2 54.86 8.47 6.15
CA ILE A 2 53.75 9.20 5.51
C ILE A 2 52.53 9.03 6.43
N PRO A 3 51.78 10.10 6.78
CA PRO A 3 50.63 9.99 7.69
C PRO A 3 49.46 9.26 7.02
N PRO A 4 48.58 8.58 7.80
CA PRO A 4 47.44 7.86 7.24
C PRO A 4 46.36 8.84 6.74
N PRO A 5 45.56 8.45 5.73
CA PRO A 5 44.47 9.28 5.25
C PRO A 5 43.38 9.44 6.33
N ALA A 6 42.92 10.68 6.49
CA ALA A 6 41.85 11.05 7.41
C ALA A 6 40.53 10.37 7.03
N PHE A 7 39.90 9.70 7.99
CA PHE A 7 38.53 9.22 7.87
C PHE A 7 37.58 10.41 7.69
N VAL A 8 36.93 10.48 6.53
CA VAL A 8 35.80 11.39 6.30
C VAL A 8 34.57 10.71 6.92
N PRO A 9 33.86 11.33 7.88
CA PRO A 9 32.62 10.75 8.36
C PRO A 9 31.58 10.86 7.26
N SER A 10 31.11 9.71 6.77
CA SER A 10 29.91 9.62 5.94
C SER A 10 28.77 10.30 6.69
N THR A 11 28.21 11.35 6.09
CA THR A 11 26.99 12.01 6.53
C THR A 11 25.94 10.96 6.89
N PRO A 12 25.31 11.03 8.08
CA PRO A 12 24.29 10.06 8.45
C PRO A 12 23.13 10.15 7.46
N THR A 13 22.85 9.02 6.83
CA THR A 13 21.64 8.76 6.06
C THR A 13 20.46 9.05 6.98
N VAL A 14 19.88 10.25 6.81
CA VAL A 14 18.59 10.61 7.41
C VAL A 14 17.60 9.49 7.05
N PRO A 15 16.84 8.95 8.02
CA PRO A 15 15.82 7.96 7.72
C PRO A 15 14.86 8.50 6.65
N LEU A 16 14.53 7.70 5.64
CA LEU A 16 13.58 7.99 4.55
C LEU A 16 12.20 8.47 5.02
N GLN A 17 11.91 8.38 6.33
CA GLN A 17 10.68 8.79 6.99
C GLN A 17 10.36 10.29 6.87
N TYR A 18 11.30 11.13 6.44
CA TYR A 18 11.10 12.59 6.37
C TYR A 18 10.77 13.15 4.98
N ARG A 19 10.67 12.34 3.92
CA ARG A 19 10.64 12.89 2.54
C ARG A 19 9.27 13.13 1.89
N ILE A 20 8.14 12.87 2.55
CA ILE A 20 6.84 13.18 1.92
C ILE A 20 5.92 13.84 2.96
N SER A 21 6.01 15.16 3.07
CA SER A 21 4.90 15.94 3.60
C SER A 21 3.79 15.90 2.55
N ALA A 22 2.97 14.85 2.61
CA ALA A 22 1.75 14.76 1.83
C ALA A 22 0.85 15.96 2.17
N PRO A 23 0.07 16.49 1.20
CA PRO A 23 -0.92 17.53 1.50
C PRO A 23 -1.84 17.06 2.64
N PRO A 24 -2.28 17.95 3.55
CA PRO A 24 -3.14 17.55 4.65
C PRO A 24 -4.49 17.06 4.10
N ILE A 25 -4.59 15.74 3.97
CA ILE A 25 -5.84 15.03 3.71
C ILE A 25 -6.65 15.09 5.01
N PRO A 26 -8.00 15.19 4.98
CA PRO A 26 -8.81 15.12 6.18
C PRO A 26 -8.43 13.88 7.00
N SER A 27 -7.70 14.14 8.08
CA SER A 27 -7.21 13.13 9.00
C SER A 27 -8.38 12.39 9.62
N PHE A 28 -8.22 11.08 9.83
CA PHE A 28 -9.11 10.26 10.64
C PHE A 28 -9.34 10.84 12.05
N ALA A 29 -8.44 11.71 12.52
CA ALA A 29 -8.37 12.24 13.88
C ALA A 29 -9.58 13.05 14.39
N ARG A 30 -10.66 13.25 13.59
CA ARG A 30 -11.84 14.04 14.01
C ARG A 30 -13.21 13.48 13.59
N ARG A 31 -13.27 12.29 12.99
CA ARG A 31 -14.53 11.71 12.50
C ARG A 31 -15.08 10.70 13.50
N ASP A 32 -16.40 10.58 13.53
CA ASP A 32 -17.08 9.56 14.31
C ASP A 32 -16.57 8.17 13.90
N PRO A 33 -16.35 7.23 14.84
CA PRO A 33 -15.86 5.88 14.52
C PRO A 33 -16.69 5.17 13.44
N ILE A 34 -18.00 5.44 13.36
CA ILE A 34 -18.91 4.88 12.35
C ILE A 34 -18.62 5.47 10.96
N ASP A 35 -18.38 6.77 10.87
CA ASP A 35 -17.98 7.41 9.61
C ASP A 35 -16.62 6.89 9.14
N LEU A 36 -15.68 6.68 10.05
CA LEU A 36 -14.37 6.12 9.73
C LEU A 36 -14.47 4.70 9.18
N LEU A 37 -15.31 3.88 9.82
CA LEU A 37 -15.62 2.53 9.35
C LEU A 37 -16.14 2.54 7.91
N ALA A 38 -17.11 3.40 7.63
CA ALA A 38 -17.72 3.50 6.31
C ALA A 38 -16.72 3.98 5.25
N ILE A 39 -15.87 4.96 5.58
CA ILE A 39 -14.86 5.49 4.66
C ILE A 39 -13.79 4.46 4.35
N VAL A 40 -13.19 3.84 5.37
CA VAL A 40 -12.13 2.85 5.17
C VAL A 40 -12.70 1.61 4.48
N GLY A 41 -13.86 1.10 4.91
CA GLY A 41 -14.54 -0.03 4.28
C GLY A 41 -14.86 0.24 2.80
N SER A 42 -15.34 1.44 2.47
CA SER A 42 -15.59 1.84 1.07
C SER A 42 -14.31 1.88 0.24
N LYS A 43 -13.22 2.46 0.77
CA LYS A 43 -11.92 2.51 0.10
C LYS A 43 -11.37 1.11 -0.16
N ILE A 44 -11.34 0.25 0.87
CA ILE A 44 -10.83 -1.12 0.76
C ILE A 44 -11.65 -1.94 -0.23
N ASN A 45 -12.99 -1.86 -0.18
CA ASN A 45 -13.84 -2.54 -1.14
C ASN A 45 -13.58 -2.07 -2.59
N ALA A 46 -13.33 -0.79 -2.81
CA ALA A 46 -12.95 -0.28 -4.13
C ALA A 46 -11.59 -0.83 -4.60
N VAL A 47 -10.63 -0.97 -3.69
CA VAL A 47 -9.33 -1.58 -3.97
C VAL A 47 -9.47 -3.07 -4.32
N ILE A 48 -10.22 -3.83 -3.52
CA ILE A 48 -10.47 -5.26 -3.76
C ILE A 48 -11.07 -5.46 -5.15
N LYS A 49 -12.05 -4.65 -5.56
CA LYS A 49 -12.64 -4.72 -6.91
C LYS A 49 -11.63 -4.45 -8.02
N ARG A 50 -10.66 -3.55 -7.80
CA ARG A 50 -9.58 -3.30 -8.76
C ARG A 50 -8.61 -4.46 -8.84
N LEU A 51 -8.28 -5.09 -7.71
CA LEU A 51 -7.45 -6.30 -7.69
C LEU A 51 -8.16 -7.47 -8.37
N GLN A 52 -9.47 -7.65 -8.15
CA GLN A 52 -10.28 -8.64 -8.85
C GLN A 52 -10.18 -8.49 -10.38
N ALA A 53 -10.21 -7.25 -10.89
CA ALA A 53 -10.02 -7.01 -12.32
C ALA A 53 -8.67 -7.50 -12.86
N ILE A 54 -7.61 -7.53 -12.03
CA ILE A 54 -6.31 -8.12 -12.39
C ILE A 54 -6.41 -9.64 -12.40
N PHE A 55 -7.02 -10.22 -11.36
CA PHE A 55 -7.22 -11.66 -11.26
C PHE A 55 -8.11 -12.25 -12.37
N ASP A 56 -9.00 -11.43 -12.93
CA ASP A 56 -9.84 -11.80 -14.07
C ASP A 56 -9.03 -11.94 -15.37
N HIS A 57 -7.89 -11.25 -15.50
CA HIS A 57 -6.94 -11.40 -16.63
C HIS A 57 -6.01 -12.62 -16.43
N ARG A 58 -6.62 -13.81 -16.22
CA ARG A 58 -5.91 -15.05 -15.89
C ARG A 58 -4.85 -15.43 -16.93
N ASP A 59 -5.10 -15.17 -18.20
CA ASP A 59 -4.18 -15.40 -19.30
C ASP A 59 -2.85 -14.66 -19.14
N GLN A 60 -2.90 -13.39 -18.69
CA GLN A 60 -1.70 -12.59 -18.46
C GLN A 60 -1.05 -12.91 -17.11
N LEU A 61 -1.83 -13.37 -16.11
CA LEU A 61 -1.29 -13.83 -14.82
C LEU A 61 -0.39 -15.06 -14.94
N LEU A 62 -0.63 -15.92 -15.93
CA LEU A 62 0.17 -17.14 -16.15
C LEU A 62 1.62 -16.82 -16.49
N ASP A 63 1.88 -15.66 -17.10
CA ASP A 63 3.20 -15.24 -17.57
C ASP A 63 3.99 -14.44 -16.51
N ILE A 64 3.41 -14.24 -15.32
CA ILE A 64 4.03 -13.46 -14.23
C ILE A 64 4.94 -14.35 -13.36
N PRO A 65 6.09 -13.83 -12.87
CA PRO A 65 6.86 -14.47 -11.81
C PRO A 65 6.01 -14.89 -10.61
N HIS A 66 6.38 -16.02 -9.99
CA HIS A 66 5.66 -16.54 -8.84
C HIS A 66 5.62 -15.55 -7.66
N ASP A 67 6.74 -14.87 -7.38
CA ASP A 67 6.85 -13.91 -6.27
C ASP A 67 5.91 -12.72 -6.41
N HIS A 68 5.72 -12.22 -7.64
CA HIS A 68 4.75 -11.14 -7.90
C HIS A 68 3.31 -11.62 -7.69
N ARG A 69 2.99 -12.86 -8.08
CA ARG A 69 1.67 -13.45 -7.81
C ARG A 69 1.43 -13.60 -6.32
N LEU A 70 2.45 -14.00 -5.56
CA LEU A 70 2.38 -14.10 -4.11
C LEU A 70 2.13 -12.74 -3.46
N ALA A 71 2.81 -11.69 -3.90
CA ALA A 71 2.60 -10.33 -3.40
C ALA A 71 1.16 -9.83 -3.65
N LEU A 72 0.61 -10.07 -4.83
CA LEU A 72 -0.79 -9.71 -5.14
C LEU A 72 -1.78 -10.48 -4.27
N GLN A 73 -1.51 -11.77 -4.06
CA GLN A 73 -2.33 -12.59 -3.18
C GLN A 73 -2.25 -12.08 -1.74
N HIS A 74 -1.06 -11.75 -1.24
CA HIS A 74 -0.87 -11.19 0.09
C HIS A 74 -1.63 -9.88 0.28
N ILE A 75 -1.57 -8.96 -0.70
CA ILE A 75 -2.39 -7.75 -0.70
C ILE A 75 -3.88 -8.10 -0.62
N GLY A 76 -4.35 -9.01 -1.47
CA GLY A 76 -5.76 -9.43 -1.50
C GLY A 76 -6.23 -9.98 -0.16
N ASP A 77 -5.52 -10.98 0.36
CA ASP A 77 -5.81 -11.65 1.62
C ASP A 77 -5.82 -10.64 2.79
N ARG A 78 -4.87 -9.70 2.80
CA ARG A 78 -4.78 -8.69 3.87
C ARG A 78 -5.90 -7.66 3.77
N LEU A 79 -6.29 -7.24 2.57
CA LEU A 79 -7.42 -6.32 2.39
C LEU A 79 -8.76 -6.98 2.76
N GLU A 80 -8.96 -8.24 2.39
CA GLU A 80 -10.13 -9.02 2.83
C GLU A 80 -10.16 -9.15 4.35
N TRP A 81 -9.02 -9.50 4.97
CA TRP A 81 -8.92 -9.56 6.42
C TRP A 81 -9.27 -8.22 7.08
N ILE A 82 -8.73 -7.11 6.56
CA ILE A 82 -9.03 -5.77 7.09
C ILE A 82 -10.52 -5.47 6.94
N LEU A 83 -11.14 -5.78 5.79
CA LEU A 83 -12.55 -5.55 5.55
C LEU A 83 -13.45 -6.35 6.51
N ASP A 84 -13.15 -7.63 6.71
CA ASP A 84 -13.92 -8.50 7.61
C ASP A 84 -13.79 -8.08 9.07
N ASN A 85 -12.61 -7.59 9.46
CA ASN A 85 -12.31 -7.27 10.85
C ASN A 85 -12.52 -5.79 11.20
N ILE A 86 -12.88 -4.94 10.23
CA ILE A 86 -12.96 -3.49 10.46
C ILE A 86 -13.95 -3.13 11.57
N THR A 87 -15.09 -3.83 11.65
CA THR A 87 -16.13 -3.55 12.65
C THR A 87 -15.66 -3.91 14.07
N GLU A 88 -14.93 -5.01 14.23
CA GLU A 88 -14.45 -5.47 15.53
C GLU A 88 -13.16 -4.75 15.96
N ASN A 89 -12.26 -4.46 15.01
CA ASN A 89 -10.93 -3.93 15.29
C ASN A 89 -10.76 -2.43 15.05
N SER A 90 -11.73 -1.72 14.46
CA SER A 90 -11.60 -0.26 14.23
C SER A 90 -11.33 0.53 15.50
N THR A 91 -11.83 0.08 16.64
CA THR A 91 -11.59 0.70 17.95
C THR A 91 -10.24 0.31 18.58
N SER A 92 -9.63 -0.79 18.14
CA SER A 92 -8.33 -1.30 18.63
C SER A 92 -7.16 -0.93 17.71
N TRP A 93 -7.43 -0.44 16.50
CA TRP A 93 -6.40 0.03 15.57
C TRP A 93 -5.69 1.26 16.10
N THR A 94 -4.36 1.18 16.11
CA THR A 94 -3.52 2.33 16.37
C THR A 94 -3.69 3.40 15.28
N CYS A 95 -3.40 4.66 15.62
CA CYS A 95 -3.36 5.73 14.63
C CYS A 95 -2.40 5.43 13.46
N SER A 96 -1.30 4.70 13.72
CA SER A 96 -0.35 4.29 12.68
C SER A 96 -0.96 3.30 11.69
N GLN A 97 -1.70 2.30 12.17
CA GLN A 97 -2.36 1.33 11.29
C GLN A 97 -3.39 2.00 10.38
N GLN A 98 -4.20 2.91 10.94
CA GLN A 98 -5.17 3.67 10.16
C GLN A 98 -4.50 4.53 9.08
N GLN A 99 -3.39 5.19 9.42
CA GLN A 99 -2.62 5.98 8.47
C GLN A 99 -2.00 5.10 7.38
N ASN A 100 -1.41 3.96 7.73
CA ASN A 100 -0.82 3.07 6.73
C ASN A 100 -1.87 2.56 5.75
N ILE A 101 -3.05 2.16 6.22
CA ILE A 101 -4.17 1.73 5.37
C ILE A 101 -4.64 2.88 4.46
N ASP A 102 -4.73 4.10 4.98
CA ASP A 102 -5.11 5.27 4.17
C ASP A 102 -4.08 5.56 3.07
N TRP A 103 -2.79 5.51 3.42
CA TRP A 103 -1.69 5.69 2.48
C TRP A 103 -1.71 4.61 1.41
N PHE A 104 -1.86 3.34 1.78
CA PHE A 104 -2.00 2.25 0.82
C PHE A 104 -3.16 2.47 -0.14
N CYS A 105 -4.35 2.80 0.37
CA CYS A 105 -5.53 3.05 -0.46
C CYS A 105 -5.32 4.23 -1.43
N LYS A 106 -4.60 5.26 -0.98
CA LYS A 106 -4.29 6.44 -1.78
C LYS A 106 -3.31 6.10 -2.89
N GLU A 107 -2.18 5.47 -2.57
CA GLU A 107 -1.16 5.11 -3.55
C GLU A 107 -1.72 4.13 -4.59
N LEU A 108 -2.50 3.13 -4.17
CA LEU A 108 -3.18 2.24 -5.11
C LEU A 108 -4.21 2.99 -5.97
N GLY A 109 -4.88 4.01 -5.41
CA GLY A 109 -5.78 4.89 -6.13
C GLY A 109 -5.13 5.67 -7.27
N GLU A 110 -3.82 5.95 -7.18
CA GLU A 110 -3.04 6.62 -8.23
C GLU A 110 -2.61 5.66 -9.35
N VAL A 111 -2.66 4.35 -9.12
CA VAL A 111 -2.35 3.34 -10.14
C VAL A 111 -3.41 3.40 -11.24
N LYS A 112 -2.97 3.59 -12.49
CA LYS A 112 -3.87 3.72 -13.65
C LYS A 112 -4.29 2.35 -14.18
N PHE A 113 -5.46 1.89 -13.76
CA PHE A 113 -6.10 0.68 -14.29
C PHE A 113 -6.75 0.87 -15.68
N SER A 114 -6.78 2.09 -16.21
CA SER A 114 -7.30 2.36 -17.55
C SER A 114 -6.49 1.62 -18.61
N GLY A 115 -7.17 0.87 -19.47
CA GLY A 115 -6.49 0.04 -20.48
C GLY A 115 -5.69 -1.10 -19.86
N LEU A 116 -6.20 -1.72 -18.78
CA LEU A 116 -5.51 -2.74 -17.99
C LEU A 116 -4.81 -3.82 -18.85
N GLY A 117 -5.46 -4.33 -19.90
CA GLY A 117 -4.83 -5.33 -20.77
C GLY A 117 -3.57 -4.86 -21.53
N GLN A 118 -3.40 -3.55 -21.76
CA GLN A 118 -2.19 -2.97 -22.37
C GLN A 118 -1.17 -2.51 -21.33
N ASN A 119 -1.63 -2.14 -20.13
CA ASN A 119 -0.80 -1.61 -19.04
C ASN A 119 -0.56 -2.64 -17.93
N PHE A 120 -0.86 -3.92 -18.15
CA PHE A 120 -0.96 -4.94 -17.13
C PHE A 120 0.34 -5.08 -16.33
N GLU A 121 1.47 -5.20 -17.01
CA GLU A 121 2.80 -5.28 -16.38
C GLU A 121 3.11 -4.04 -15.53
N HIS A 122 2.73 -2.85 -15.99
CA HIS A 122 2.95 -1.61 -15.25
C HIS A 122 2.10 -1.55 -13.97
N VAL A 123 0.83 -1.94 -14.08
CA VAL A 123 -0.10 -2.03 -12.94
C VAL A 123 0.40 -3.06 -11.93
N LEU A 124 0.81 -4.23 -12.39
CA LEU A 124 1.37 -5.28 -11.55
C LEU A 124 2.61 -4.82 -10.80
N LYS A 125 3.56 -4.20 -11.51
CA LYS A 125 4.79 -3.70 -10.91
C LYS A 125 4.50 -2.69 -9.81
N ALA A 126 3.59 -1.75 -10.06
CA ALA A 126 3.17 -0.78 -9.06
C ALA A 126 2.57 -1.46 -7.82
N LEU A 127 1.74 -2.48 -7.99
CA LEU A 127 1.17 -3.22 -6.85
C LEU A 127 2.20 -4.02 -6.06
N VAL A 128 3.15 -4.66 -6.73
CA VAL A 128 4.25 -5.37 -6.07
C VAL A 128 5.14 -4.40 -5.29
N GLU A 129 5.44 -3.22 -5.86
CA GLU A 129 6.15 -2.16 -5.13
C GLU A 129 5.36 -1.69 -3.90
N LEU A 130 4.03 -1.59 -3.99
CA LEU A 130 3.16 -1.25 -2.86
C LEU A 130 3.18 -2.28 -1.74
N GLU A 131 3.25 -3.56 -2.09
CA GLU A 131 3.39 -4.65 -1.13
C GLU A 131 4.72 -4.54 -0.36
N GLN A 132 5.81 -4.25 -1.08
CA GLN A 132 7.16 -4.12 -0.49
C GLN A 132 7.31 -2.96 0.49
N PHE A 133 6.43 -1.95 0.43
CA PHE A 133 6.43 -0.87 1.42
C PHE A 133 5.85 -1.28 2.78
N GLY A 134 5.17 -2.43 2.87
CA GLY A 134 4.69 -2.98 4.14
C GLY A 134 3.58 -2.16 4.78
N TYR A 135 2.83 -1.34 4.02
CA TYR A 135 1.73 -0.54 4.57
C TYR A 135 0.62 -1.41 5.17
N LEU A 136 0.50 -2.65 4.71
CA LEU A 136 -0.53 -3.56 5.16
C LEU A 136 -0.07 -4.50 6.28
N ASP A 137 1.18 -4.43 6.76
CA ASP A 137 1.71 -5.29 7.83
C ASP A 137 1.29 -4.89 9.25
#